data_AF-A0AAE2D1I3-F1
#
_entry.id   AF-A0AAE2D1I3-F1
#
_cell.length_a   1.000
_cell.length_b   1.000
_cell.length_c   1.000
_cell.angle_alpha   90.00
_cell.angle_beta   90.00
_cell.angle_gamma   90.00
#
_symmetry.space_group_name_H-M   'P 1'
#
loop_
_entity.id
_entity.type
_entity.pdbx_description
1 polymer ?
#
loop_
_entity_poly.entity_id
_entity_poly.type
_entity_poly.pdbx_seq_one_letter_code
_entity_poly.pdbx_strand_id
1 'polypeptide(L)'
;MSTSIVINILLIFTLLYLLLIKWVETILSTNISMPMSSVKLIQSEIISSINQNPIGNCQPSCLNNGICRRINSIDEKDNSKCICTPDFKGVNCNDETEADLTSCYESTCKYGGMCIGTSKSPKCSCKLHSRGKRCERHDVFFVVELQVYENGIEAIWQNDYEDKSSYLSNKTSADVCKLLQLGITQGSDIQLSSSFIQCNLITYHKSPVIIEVQLVLDIELSMITKISSSIIYNQLITGLKTIDSNLNELKTISLDDIITGNSSTFNVYVLDPCKSGNHDCSTNAKCITQPQGTYICVCNSFTIDASLDYNYPGRRCLYDGLIILAFAIVGGLICTLTVLICGCRRTIWRRYRYDPESIDLMNMPRNYDI
;
A
#
# COMPACT_ATOMS: atom_id res chain seq x y z
N MET A 1 -0.81 54.79 9.19
CA MET A 1 -0.17 54.07 8.07
C MET A 1 -1.04 54.24 6.84
N SER A 2 -0.50 54.93 5.85
CA SER A 2 -1.23 55.53 4.73
C SER A 2 -1.93 54.50 3.84
N THR A 3 -3.19 54.81 3.50
CA THR A 3 -4.06 54.06 2.58
C THR A 3 -3.45 53.85 1.19
N SER A 4 -2.46 54.66 0.79
CA SER A 4 -1.68 54.45 -0.44
C SER A 4 -0.84 53.18 -0.44
N ILE A 5 -0.40 52.67 0.71
CA ILE A 5 0.42 51.44 0.78
C ILE A 5 -0.47 50.21 0.53
N VAL A 6 -1.71 50.21 1.00
CA VAL A 6 -2.63 49.07 0.84
C VAL A 6 -3.13 48.95 -0.61
N ILE A 7 -3.38 50.07 -1.28
CA ILE A 7 -3.78 50.08 -2.69
C ILE A 7 -2.65 49.59 -3.59
N ASN A 8 -1.39 49.96 -3.29
CA ASN A 8 -0.23 49.47 -4.04
C ASN A 8 -0.03 47.96 -3.84
N ILE A 9 -0.23 47.43 -2.64
CA ILE A 9 -0.10 45.98 -2.38
C ILE A 9 -1.21 45.19 -3.08
N LEU A 10 -2.46 45.68 -3.08
CA LEU A 10 -3.57 45.02 -3.80
C LEU A 10 -3.37 45.02 -5.33
N LEU A 11 -2.82 46.10 -5.90
CA LEU A 11 -2.47 46.17 -7.33
C LEU A 11 -1.32 45.22 -7.69
N ILE A 12 -0.35 45.04 -6.79
CA ILE A 12 0.75 44.08 -6.99
C ILE A 12 0.22 42.64 -6.95
N PHE A 13 -0.69 42.32 -6.02
CA PHE A 13 -1.29 40.98 -5.93
C PHE A 13 -2.19 40.65 -7.13
N THR A 14 -2.94 41.62 -7.67
CA THR A 14 -3.75 41.39 -8.88
C THR A 14 -2.89 41.24 -10.13
N LEU A 15 -1.78 41.98 -10.25
CA LEU A 15 -0.82 41.77 -11.35
C LEU A 15 -0.11 40.41 -11.25
N LEU A 16 0.27 39.97 -10.05
CA LEU A 16 0.92 38.67 -9.84
C LEU A 16 -0.03 37.50 -10.15
N TYR A 17 -1.32 37.66 -9.81
CA TYR A 17 -2.36 36.67 -10.11
C TYR A 17 -2.64 36.55 -11.62
N LEU A 18 -2.64 37.66 -12.36
CA LEU A 18 -2.78 37.66 -13.82
C LEU A 18 -1.57 37.01 -14.53
N LEU A 19 -0.36 37.15 -13.98
CA LEU A 19 0.84 36.47 -14.48
C LEU A 19 0.82 34.96 -14.23
N LEU A 20 0.24 34.51 -13.11
CA LEU A 20 0.05 33.09 -12.81
C LEU A 20 -1.00 32.43 -13.72
N ILE A 21 -2.10 33.12 -14.05
CA ILE A 21 -3.11 32.60 -15.00
C ILE A 21 -2.51 32.43 -16.40
N LYS A 22 -1.69 33.39 -16.86
CA LYS A 22 -0.97 33.27 -18.14
C LYS A 22 0.04 32.11 -18.17
N TRP A 23 0.65 31.78 -17.02
CA TRP A 23 1.56 30.63 -16.90
C TRP A 23 0.83 29.28 -16.96
N VAL A 24 -0.40 29.20 -16.45
CA VAL A 24 -1.21 27.96 -16.45
C VAL A 24 -1.78 27.65 -17.83
N GLU A 25 -2.09 28.66 -18.66
CA GLU A 25 -2.57 28.44 -20.03
C GLU A 25 -1.46 27.99 -21.01
N THR A 26 -0.17 28.06 -20.62
CA THR A 26 0.95 27.64 -21.48
C THR A 26 1.40 26.19 -21.26
N ILE A 27 0.78 25.45 -20.34
CA ILE A 27 1.12 24.04 -20.04
C ILE A 27 0.02 23.05 -20.51
N LEU A 28 -1.10 23.56 -21.05
CA LEU A 28 -2.22 22.73 -21.50
C LEU A 28 -2.50 22.85 -23.00
N SER A 29 -1.50 22.59 -23.85
CA SER A 29 -1.75 22.35 -25.27
C SER A 29 -0.66 21.51 -25.94
N THR A 30 -0.61 20.22 -25.65
CA THR A 30 -0.11 19.22 -26.62
C THR A 30 -1.07 18.05 -26.67
N ASN A 31 -2.12 18.20 -27.49
CA ASN A 31 -2.93 17.09 -27.98
C ASN A 31 -2.07 16.25 -28.93
N ILE A 32 -1.68 15.04 -28.51
CA ILE A 32 -1.21 14.01 -29.43
C ILE A 32 -2.31 12.96 -29.51
N SER A 33 -3.04 12.98 -30.62
CA SER A 33 -3.98 11.95 -31.02
C SER A 33 -3.21 10.71 -31.50
N MET A 34 -3.37 9.57 -30.82
CA MET A 34 -2.96 8.26 -31.34
C MET A 34 -4.18 7.52 -31.92
N PRO A 35 -4.04 6.83 -33.07
CA PRO A 35 -5.12 6.07 -33.66
C PRO A 35 -5.39 4.78 -32.87
N MET A 36 -6.66 4.52 -32.57
CA MET A 36 -7.15 3.21 -32.14
C MET A 36 -6.90 2.19 -33.26
N SER A 37 -5.93 1.31 -33.06
CA SER A 37 -5.85 0.04 -33.76
C SER A 37 -6.30 -1.06 -32.81
N SER A 38 -7.33 -1.79 -33.20
CA SER A 38 -7.86 -2.95 -32.50
C SER A 38 -6.81 -4.08 -32.50
N VAL A 39 -6.03 -4.17 -31.42
CA VAL A 39 -5.14 -5.30 -31.18
C VAL A 39 -6.00 -6.47 -30.71
N LYS A 40 -6.02 -7.55 -31.51
CA LYS A 40 -6.60 -8.84 -31.17
C LYS A 40 -6.07 -9.27 -29.79
N LEU A 41 -6.99 -9.53 -28.87
CA LEU A 41 -6.75 -10.34 -27.67
C LEU A 41 -6.16 -11.68 -28.11
N ILE A 42 -4.84 -11.81 -28.03
CA ILE A 42 -4.20 -13.11 -27.93
C ILE A 42 -4.55 -13.58 -26.53
N GLN A 43 -5.45 -14.55 -26.47
CA GLN A 43 -5.78 -15.30 -25.29
C GLN A 43 -4.47 -15.78 -24.68
N SER A 44 -4.09 -15.21 -23.53
CA SER A 44 -2.95 -15.70 -22.76
C SER A 44 -3.23 -17.17 -22.48
N GLU A 45 -2.43 -18.05 -23.08
CA GLU A 45 -2.45 -19.45 -22.75
C GLU A 45 -2.27 -19.56 -21.23
N ILE A 46 -3.28 -20.16 -20.62
CA ILE A 46 -3.19 -20.72 -19.28
C ILE A 46 -1.86 -21.46 -19.24
N ILE A 47 -0.94 -21.00 -18.38
CA ILE A 47 0.29 -21.72 -18.09
C ILE A 47 -0.13 -23.03 -17.42
N SER A 48 -0.40 -24.02 -18.25
CA SER A 48 -0.60 -25.40 -17.86
C SER A 48 0.74 -25.94 -17.39
N SER A 49 0.75 -26.42 -16.15
CA SER A 49 1.63 -27.49 -15.66
C SER A 49 3.12 -27.34 -15.92
N ILE A 50 3.84 -26.72 -14.98
CA ILE A 50 5.24 -27.08 -14.77
C ILE A 50 5.26 -28.29 -13.83
N ASN A 51 5.50 -29.46 -14.42
CA ASN A 51 5.81 -30.72 -13.73
C ASN A 51 7.30 -30.99 -13.98
N GLN A 52 8.14 -30.82 -12.95
CA GLN A 52 9.47 -31.43 -12.82
C GLN A 52 9.98 -31.33 -11.37
N ASN A 53 9.65 -32.39 -10.62
CA ASN A 53 10.17 -32.97 -9.37
C ASN A 53 10.87 -32.09 -8.29
N PRO A 54 10.32 -32.02 -7.06
CA PRO A 54 10.15 -33.18 -6.16
C PRO A 54 8.68 -33.50 -5.86
N ILE A 55 7.86 -33.59 -6.91
CA ILE A 55 6.41 -33.57 -6.86
C ILE A 55 5.96 -34.99 -6.51
N GLY A 56 5.19 -35.09 -5.44
CA GLY A 56 4.55 -36.34 -5.10
C GLY A 56 3.66 -36.85 -6.24
N ASN A 57 3.37 -38.14 -6.32
CA ASN A 57 2.34 -38.61 -7.23
C ASN A 57 0.98 -38.61 -6.51
N CYS A 58 0.27 -37.47 -6.50
CA CYS A 58 -1.04 -37.37 -5.88
C CYS A 58 -2.11 -37.91 -6.82
N GLN A 59 -2.73 -39.02 -6.44
CA GLN A 59 -3.91 -39.56 -7.10
C GLN A 59 -5.02 -39.74 -6.06
N PRO A 60 -6.15 -39.01 -6.17
CA PRO A 60 -6.50 -38.05 -7.22
C PRO A 60 -5.71 -36.72 -7.15
N SER A 61 -5.68 -36.00 -8.26
CA SER A 61 -5.00 -34.70 -8.37
C SER A 61 -5.55 -33.69 -7.37
N CYS A 62 -4.68 -32.86 -6.80
CA CYS A 62 -5.06 -31.79 -5.90
C CYS A 62 -5.84 -30.70 -6.66
N LEU A 63 -7.03 -30.37 -6.18
CA LEU A 63 -7.90 -29.32 -6.72
C LEU A 63 -7.66 -27.99 -5.98
N ASN A 64 -8.28 -26.91 -6.45
CA ASN A 64 -8.31 -25.59 -5.78
C ASN A 64 -6.93 -25.08 -5.34
N ASN A 65 -5.96 -25.20 -6.26
CA ASN A 65 -4.57 -24.80 -6.06
C ASN A 65 -3.84 -25.53 -4.92
N GLY A 66 -4.32 -26.72 -4.53
CA GLY A 66 -3.64 -27.58 -3.57
C GLY A 66 -2.28 -28.05 -4.07
N ILE A 67 -1.31 -28.14 -3.16
CA ILE A 67 0.07 -28.50 -3.44
C ILE A 67 0.24 -30.01 -3.25
N CYS A 68 0.65 -30.72 -4.29
CA CYS A 68 1.00 -32.13 -4.15
C CYS A 68 2.42 -32.30 -3.61
N ARG A 69 2.57 -32.91 -2.43
CA ARG A 69 3.87 -33.09 -1.80
C ARG A 69 4.07 -34.51 -1.29
N ARG A 70 5.28 -35.04 -1.47
CA ARG A 70 5.69 -36.29 -0.82
C ARG A 70 5.96 -36.03 0.66
N ILE A 71 5.31 -36.78 1.54
CA ILE A 71 5.62 -36.77 2.96
C ILE A 71 6.63 -37.89 3.19
N ASN A 72 7.84 -37.57 3.67
CA ASN A 72 8.86 -38.57 3.98
C ASN A 72 8.27 -39.62 4.93
N SER A 73 7.98 -40.80 4.39
CA SER A 73 7.56 -41.98 5.13
C SER A 73 8.73 -42.95 5.18
N ILE A 74 8.88 -43.64 6.30
CA ILE A 74 9.93 -44.65 6.55
C ILE A 74 9.73 -45.88 5.66
N ASP A 75 8.53 -46.05 5.12
CA ASP A 75 8.15 -47.15 4.24
C ASP A 75 8.25 -46.70 2.77
N GLU A 76 8.89 -47.50 1.91
CA GLU A 76 9.15 -47.29 0.47
C GLU A 76 7.91 -47.10 -0.44
N LYS A 77 6.74 -46.78 0.13
CA LYS A 77 5.50 -46.49 -0.58
C LYS A 77 5.32 -44.98 -0.73
N ASP A 78 5.08 -44.52 -1.96
CA ASP A 78 4.88 -43.10 -2.26
C ASP A 78 3.67 -42.53 -1.49
N ASN A 79 3.93 -41.86 -0.37
CA ASN A 79 2.92 -41.27 0.52
C ASN A 79 2.70 -39.78 0.19
N SER A 80 2.41 -39.53 -1.08
CA SER A 80 2.16 -38.19 -1.59
C SER A 80 0.78 -37.71 -1.19
N LYS A 81 0.69 -36.51 -0.62
CA LYS A 81 -0.55 -35.93 -0.10
C LYS A 81 -0.74 -34.51 -0.61
N CYS A 82 -2.00 -34.14 -0.84
CA CYS A 82 -2.39 -32.76 -1.11
C CYS A 82 -2.35 -31.91 0.15
N ILE A 83 -1.71 -30.76 0.04
CA ILE A 83 -1.70 -29.68 1.02
C ILE A 83 -2.63 -28.61 0.49
N CYS A 84 -3.76 -28.41 1.17
CA CYS A 84 -4.78 -27.50 0.68
C CYS A 84 -4.46 -26.04 1.04
N THR A 85 -4.89 -25.14 0.17
CA THR A 85 -5.01 -23.72 0.49
C THR A 85 -6.00 -23.53 1.64
N PRO A 86 -5.91 -22.43 2.43
CA PRO A 86 -6.66 -22.31 3.69
C PRO A 86 -8.19 -22.44 3.57
N ASP A 87 -8.77 -22.17 2.40
CA ASP A 87 -10.21 -22.24 2.17
C ASP A 87 -10.71 -23.64 1.80
N PHE A 88 -9.81 -24.62 1.62
CA PHE A 88 -10.14 -25.95 1.14
C PHE A 88 -9.58 -27.07 2.03
N LYS A 89 -10.25 -28.22 2.02
CA LYS A 89 -9.93 -29.41 2.79
C LYS A 89 -10.31 -30.66 1.98
N GLY A 90 -10.08 -31.82 2.60
CA GLY A 90 -10.29 -33.12 1.98
C GLY A 90 -8.99 -33.69 1.42
N VAL A 91 -9.05 -34.91 0.89
CA VAL A 91 -7.87 -35.64 0.41
C VAL A 91 -7.26 -34.97 -0.82
N ASN A 92 -8.11 -34.34 -1.64
CA ASN A 92 -7.71 -33.62 -2.86
C ASN A 92 -8.18 -32.16 -2.89
N CYS A 93 -8.44 -31.56 -1.73
CA CYS A 93 -8.81 -30.14 -1.61
C CYS A 93 -10.10 -29.76 -2.36
N ASN A 94 -11.04 -30.69 -2.46
CA ASN A 94 -12.33 -30.49 -3.14
C ASN A 94 -13.36 -29.75 -2.27
N ASP A 95 -13.31 -29.95 -0.97
CA ASP A 95 -14.33 -29.47 -0.03
C ASP A 95 -13.88 -28.14 0.57
N GLU A 96 -14.80 -27.20 0.77
CA GLU A 96 -14.49 -25.95 1.46
C GLU A 96 -14.31 -26.18 2.98
N THR A 97 -13.37 -25.47 3.60
CA THR A 97 -13.13 -25.58 5.05
C THR A 97 -14.33 -25.13 5.86
N GLU A 98 -14.86 -23.95 5.52
CA GLU A 98 -16.00 -23.32 6.18
C GLU A 98 -17.27 -23.37 5.34
N ALA A 99 -18.40 -23.65 5.98
CA ALA A 99 -19.72 -23.52 5.37
C ALA A 99 -20.05 -22.05 5.08
N ASP A 100 -20.97 -21.83 4.14
CA ASP A 100 -21.47 -20.49 3.87
C ASP A 100 -22.11 -19.85 5.10
N LEU A 101 -21.98 -18.53 5.19
CA LEU A 101 -22.57 -17.77 6.27
C LEU A 101 -24.09 -17.94 6.22
N THR A 102 -24.69 -18.28 7.36
CA THR A 102 -26.14 -18.40 7.52
C THR A 102 -26.78 -17.12 8.04
N SER A 103 -25.97 -16.24 8.66
CA SER A 103 -26.42 -14.98 9.24
C SER A 103 -25.24 -14.02 9.40
N CYS A 104 -25.55 -12.72 9.50
CA CYS A 104 -24.57 -11.69 9.76
C CYS A 104 -24.91 -10.89 11.00
N TYR A 105 -24.02 -10.97 11.98
CA TYR A 105 -24.00 -10.13 13.15
C TYR A 105 -22.69 -9.32 13.14
N GLU A 106 -22.62 -8.29 13.98
CA GLU A 106 -21.53 -7.32 14.01
C GLU A 106 -20.13 -7.96 14.16
N SER A 107 -20.03 -9.12 14.83
CA SER A 107 -18.79 -9.86 15.02
C SER A 107 -18.50 -10.97 14.00
N THR A 108 -19.38 -11.17 13.02
CA THR A 108 -19.29 -12.27 12.02
C THR A 108 -18.11 -12.06 11.08
N CYS A 109 -17.98 -10.85 10.53
CA CYS A 109 -16.87 -10.46 9.66
C CYS A 109 -15.80 -9.78 10.52
N LYS A 110 -14.59 -10.34 10.54
CA LYS A 110 -13.44 -9.81 11.27
C LYS A 110 -12.84 -8.62 10.51
N TYR A 111 -11.97 -7.86 11.18
CA TYR A 111 -11.16 -6.80 10.57
C TYR A 111 -11.96 -5.70 9.85
N GLY A 112 -13.10 -5.32 10.44
CA GLY A 112 -13.97 -4.31 9.84
C GLY A 112 -14.55 -4.73 8.49
N GLY A 113 -14.55 -6.04 8.18
CA GLY A 113 -15.23 -6.59 7.03
C GLY A 113 -16.72 -6.24 7.07
N MET A 114 -17.28 -5.83 5.94
CA MET A 114 -18.68 -5.44 5.87
C MET A 114 -19.51 -6.65 5.47
N CYS A 115 -20.51 -6.99 6.27
CA CYS A 115 -21.47 -7.98 5.81
C CYS A 115 -22.35 -7.38 4.71
N ILE A 116 -22.42 -8.09 3.59
CA ILE A 116 -23.24 -7.77 2.43
C ILE A 116 -24.10 -8.98 2.04
N GLY A 117 -25.07 -8.76 1.16
CA GLY A 117 -25.94 -9.81 0.65
C GLY A 117 -27.32 -9.83 1.32
N THR A 118 -28.04 -10.93 1.11
CA THR A 118 -29.41 -11.10 1.63
C THR A 118 -29.40 -12.01 2.86
N SER A 119 -30.50 -12.06 3.63
CA SER A 119 -30.62 -12.99 4.76
C SER A 119 -30.47 -14.47 4.38
N LYS A 120 -30.62 -14.83 3.11
CA LYS A 120 -30.43 -16.20 2.60
C LYS A 120 -29.02 -16.48 2.08
N SER A 121 -28.25 -15.44 1.79
CA SER A 121 -26.91 -15.52 1.20
C SER A 121 -26.00 -14.41 1.72
N PRO A 122 -25.82 -14.28 3.04
CA PRO A 122 -24.92 -13.28 3.59
C PRO A 122 -23.46 -13.63 3.26
N LYS A 123 -22.63 -12.62 3.03
CA LYS A 123 -21.20 -12.78 2.75
C LYS A 123 -20.41 -11.61 3.36
N CYS A 124 -19.21 -11.89 3.84
CA CYS A 124 -18.29 -10.83 4.22
C CYS A 124 -17.58 -10.25 2.99
N SER A 125 -17.65 -8.92 2.86
CA SER A 125 -16.78 -8.14 1.99
C SER A 125 -15.57 -7.71 2.82
N CYS A 126 -14.43 -8.35 2.56
CA CYS A 126 -13.20 -8.10 3.30
C CYS A 126 -12.54 -6.78 2.91
N LYS A 127 -11.89 -6.16 3.89
CA LYS A 127 -11.08 -4.97 3.68
C LYS A 127 -9.78 -5.33 2.98
N LEU A 128 -9.05 -4.29 2.57
CA LEU A 128 -7.75 -4.44 1.93
C LEU A 128 -6.85 -5.29 2.82
N HIS A 129 -6.22 -6.30 2.22
CA HIS A 129 -5.28 -7.21 2.88
C HIS A 129 -5.90 -8.14 3.95
N SER A 130 -7.21 -8.34 3.94
CA SER A 130 -7.89 -9.37 4.73
C SER A 130 -8.54 -10.41 3.82
N ARG A 131 -8.53 -11.68 4.24
CA ARG A 131 -9.02 -12.83 3.46
C ARG A 131 -9.79 -13.83 4.32
N GLY A 132 -10.44 -14.77 3.65
CA GLY A 132 -11.29 -15.80 4.25
C GLY A 132 -12.77 -15.44 4.20
N LYS A 133 -13.64 -16.44 4.44
CA LYS A 133 -15.10 -16.24 4.42
C LYS A 133 -15.57 -15.24 5.48
N ARG A 134 -14.79 -15.06 6.55
CA ARG A 134 -15.06 -14.14 7.66
C ARG A 134 -13.98 -13.09 7.81
N CYS A 135 -13.12 -12.88 6.80
CA CYS A 135 -12.02 -11.92 6.84
C CYS A 135 -11.04 -12.14 8.01
N GLU A 136 -10.91 -13.39 8.46
CA GLU A 136 -10.17 -13.82 9.63
C GLU A 136 -8.67 -14.00 9.41
N ARG A 137 -8.23 -13.97 8.15
CA ARG A 137 -6.83 -14.11 7.71
C ARG A 137 -6.34 -12.82 7.08
N HIS A 138 -5.02 -12.60 7.08
CA HIS A 138 -4.40 -11.35 6.63
C HIS A 138 -3.25 -11.60 5.67
N ASP A 139 -3.07 -10.65 4.76
CA ASP A 139 -1.90 -10.54 3.93
C ASP A 139 -0.74 -10.04 4.79
N VAL A 140 0.34 -10.80 4.86
CA VAL A 140 1.60 -10.32 5.45
C VAL A 140 2.62 -10.18 4.33
N PHE A 141 3.29 -9.03 4.33
CA PHE A 141 4.21 -8.62 3.28
C PHE A 141 5.65 -8.79 3.75
N PHE A 142 6.42 -9.55 2.99
CA PHE A 142 7.86 -9.65 3.15
C PHE A 142 8.53 -9.04 1.94
N VAL A 143 9.66 -8.37 2.15
CA VAL A 143 10.58 -8.05 1.08
C VAL A 143 11.64 -9.14 1.04
N VAL A 144 11.94 -9.57 -0.17
CA VAL A 144 13.05 -10.47 -0.47
C VAL A 144 13.99 -9.73 -1.40
N GLU A 145 15.23 -9.59 -0.96
CA GLU A 145 16.33 -9.06 -1.77
C GLU A 145 17.20 -10.22 -2.22
N LEU A 146 17.43 -10.32 -3.53
CA LEU A 146 18.25 -11.36 -4.12
C LEU A 146 19.25 -10.76 -5.10
N GLN A 147 20.49 -11.22 -5.06
CA GLN A 147 21.44 -10.93 -6.11
C GLN A 147 21.09 -11.72 -7.38
N VAL A 148 21.08 -11.04 -8.52
CA VAL A 148 20.73 -11.63 -9.83
C VAL A 148 21.98 -12.19 -10.49
N TYR A 149 21.82 -13.36 -11.10
CA TYR A 149 22.85 -14.05 -11.89
C TYR A 149 22.33 -14.31 -13.30
N GLU A 150 23.23 -14.42 -14.26
CA GLU A 150 22.93 -14.88 -15.62
C GLU A 150 23.85 -16.06 -15.94
N ASN A 151 23.27 -17.26 -16.06
CA ASN A 151 24.02 -18.50 -16.29
C ASN A 151 25.10 -18.79 -15.24
N GLY A 152 24.82 -18.46 -13.97
CA GLY A 152 25.74 -18.67 -12.84
C GLY A 152 26.84 -17.61 -12.70
N ILE A 153 26.83 -16.56 -13.51
CA ILE A 153 27.73 -15.41 -13.39
C ILE A 153 26.93 -14.23 -12.83
N GLU A 154 27.53 -13.41 -11.98
CA GLU A 154 26.86 -12.20 -11.47
C GLU A 154 26.33 -11.34 -12.62
N ALA A 155 25.06 -10.98 -12.57
CA ALA A 155 24.45 -10.18 -13.62
C ALA A 155 25.10 -8.79 -13.65
N ILE A 156 25.35 -8.29 -14.86
CA ILE A 156 25.85 -6.94 -15.08
C ILE A 156 24.65 -6.01 -15.23
N TRP A 157 24.76 -4.81 -14.65
CA TRP A 157 23.68 -3.82 -14.76
C TRP A 157 23.39 -3.46 -16.22
N GLN A 158 22.11 -3.54 -16.60
CA GLN A 158 21.57 -3.09 -17.87
C GLN A 158 20.48 -2.05 -17.64
N ASN A 159 20.35 -1.08 -18.54
CA ASN A 159 19.35 -0.01 -18.41
C ASN A 159 17.91 -0.54 -18.44
N ASP A 160 17.69 -1.72 -19.03
CA ASP A 160 16.39 -2.39 -19.04
C ASP A 160 15.87 -2.71 -17.62
N TYR A 161 16.74 -2.80 -16.61
CA TYR A 161 16.29 -2.95 -15.21
C TYR A 161 15.67 -1.67 -14.62
N GLU A 162 15.90 -0.49 -15.22
CA GLU A 162 15.26 0.76 -14.77
C GLU A 162 13.78 0.80 -15.18
N ASP A 163 13.44 0.21 -16.33
CA ASP A 163 12.07 0.07 -16.78
C ASP A 163 11.49 -1.27 -16.32
N LYS A 164 10.64 -1.21 -15.29
CA LYS A 164 9.97 -2.40 -14.75
C LYS A 164 9.16 -3.19 -15.78
N SER A 165 8.72 -2.53 -16.85
CA SER A 165 7.95 -3.13 -17.94
C SER A 165 8.80 -3.73 -19.06
N SER A 166 10.13 -3.53 -19.01
CA SER A 166 11.04 -4.12 -19.99
C SER A 166 10.98 -5.64 -19.97
N TYR A 167 11.33 -6.26 -21.09
CA TYR A 167 11.36 -7.71 -21.21
C TYR A 167 12.32 -8.34 -20.19
N LEU A 168 13.53 -7.77 -20.02
CA LEU A 168 14.53 -8.27 -19.09
C LEU A 168 14.04 -8.19 -17.64
N SER A 169 13.58 -7.01 -17.20
CA SER A 169 13.04 -6.80 -15.85
C SER A 169 11.87 -7.76 -15.56
N ASN A 170 10.88 -7.79 -16.45
CA ASN A 170 9.70 -8.62 -16.25
C ASN A 170 10.08 -10.11 -16.18
N LYS A 171 10.88 -10.60 -17.13
CA LYS A 171 11.34 -11.99 -17.16
C LYS A 171 12.13 -12.36 -15.92
N THR A 172 13.14 -11.57 -15.55
CA THR A 172 13.95 -11.83 -14.35
C THR A 172 13.08 -11.85 -13.10
N SER A 173 12.15 -10.90 -12.96
CA SER A 173 11.24 -10.88 -11.81
C SER A 173 10.29 -12.07 -11.77
N ALA A 174 9.78 -12.54 -12.92
CA ALA A 174 8.92 -13.71 -13.02
C ALA A 174 9.66 -14.99 -12.62
N ASP A 175 10.89 -15.18 -13.11
CA ASP A 175 11.74 -16.31 -12.75
C ASP A 175 12.04 -16.33 -11.24
N VAL A 176 12.41 -15.17 -10.68
CA VAL A 176 12.64 -15.00 -9.23
C VAL A 176 11.38 -15.32 -8.43
N CYS A 177 10.23 -14.76 -8.81
CA CYS A 177 8.97 -14.99 -8.10
C CYS A 177 8.54 -16.47 -8.14
N LYS A 178 8.79 -17.15 -9.26
CA LYS A 178 8.56 -18.59 -9.38
C LYS A 178 9.46 -19.40 -8.45
N LEU A 179 10.74 -19.05 -8.36
CA LEU A 179 11.67 -19.69 -7.43
C LEU A 179 11.23 -19.49 -5.97
N LEU A 180 10.83 -18.27 -5.58
CA LEU A 180 10.33 -18.00 -4.23
C LEU A 180 9.03 -18.73 -3.93
N GLN A 181 8.12 -18.83 -4.90
CA GLN A 181 6.93 -19.67 -4.77
C GLN A 181 7.29 -21.14 -4.50
N LEU A 182 8.24 -21.70 -5.25
CA LEU A 182 8.73 -23.06 -5.02
C LEU A 182 9.38 -23.20 -3.63
N GLY A 183 10.18 -22.22 -3.22
CA GLY A 183 10.79 -22.17 -1.88
C GLY A 183 9.75 -22.19 -0.75
N ILE A 184 8.71 -21.37 -0.84
CA ILE A 184 7.64 -21.36 0.18
C ILE A 184 6.87 -22.68 0.16
N THR A 185 6.45 -23.15 -1.02
CA THR A 185 5.59 -24.33 -1.15
C THR A 185 6.28 -25.64 -0.74
N GLN A 186 7.59 -25.76 -0.98
CA GLN A 186 8.35 -26.97 -0.62
C GLN A 186 9.05 -26.89 0.75
N GLY A 187 9.02 -25.72 1.41
CA GLY A 187 9.66 -25.57 2.71
C GLY A 187 9.11 -26.48 3.79
N SER A 188 9.88 -26.64 4.87
CA SER A 188 9.62 -27.61 5.92
C SER A 188 8.32 -27.37 6.70
N ASP A 189 7.91 -26.10 6.85
CA ASP A 189 6.67 -25.74 7.54
C ASP A 189 5.47 -25.93 6.60
N ILE A 190 4.67 -26.94 6.90
CA ILE A 190 3.47 -27.31 6.15
C ILE A 190 2.40 -26.21 6.13
N GLN A 191 2.28 -25.41 7.19
CA GLN A 191 1.25 -24.37 7.29
C GLN A 191 1.60 -23.19 6.39
N LEU A 192 2.90 -22.89 6.26
CA LEU A 192 3.37 -21.85 5.34
C LEU A 192 3.39 -22.31 3.89
N SER A 193 3.50 -23.62 3.63
CA SER A 193 3.53 -24.16 2.25
C SER A 193 2.35 -23.69 1.40
N SER A 194 1.15 -23.58 1.96
CA SER A 194 -0.05 -23.13 1.23
C SER A 194 -0.42 -21.66 1.46
N SER A 195 0.49 -20.88 2.07
CA SER A 195 0.27 -19.45 2.34
C SER A 195 0.69 -18.53 1.18
N PHE A 196 1.48 -19.00 0.22
CA PHE A 196 1.93 -18.17 -0.89
C PHE A 196 0.74 -17.67 -1.73
N ILE A 197 0.71 -16.37 -2.03
CA ILE A 197 -0.33 -15.79 -2.90
C ILE A 197 0.25 -15.16 -4.13
N GLN A 198 1.16 -14.21 -3.94
CA GLN A 198 1.77 -13.49 -5.05
C GLN A 198 3.15 -12.99 -4.68
N CYS A 199 3.91 -12.71 -5.72
CA CYS A 199 5.21 -12.07 -5.65
C CYS A 199 5.24 -10.97 -6.70
N ASN A 200 5.60 -9.76 -6.28
CA ASN A 200 5.57 -8.56 -7.12
C ASN A 200 6.93 -7.87 -7.12
N LEU A 201 7.40 -7.43 -8.28
CA LEU A 201 8.62 -6.64 -8.39
C LEU A 201 8.47 -5.29 -7.68
N ILE A 202 9.37 -4.99 -6.73
CA ILE A 202 9.50 -3.66 -6.13
C ILE A 202 10.47 -2.84 -6.99
N THR A 203 11.74 -3.25 -7.09
CA THR A 203 12.77 -2.50 -7.83
C THR A 203 14.03 -3.34 -8.08
N TYR A 204 14.99 -2.76 -8.78
CA TYR A 204 16.35 -3.27 -8.93
C TYR A 204 17.36 -2.23 -8.44
N HIS A 205 18.40 -2.69 -7.75
CA HIS A 205 19.53 -1.87 -7.28
C HIS A 205 20.78 -2.16 -8.10
N LYS A 206 21.65 -1.15 -8.26
CA LYS A 206 22.88 -1.24 -9.07
C LYS A 206 24.06 -1.69 -8.22
N SER A 207 24.90 -2.57 -8.78
CA SER A 207 26.25 -2.93 -8.31
C SER A 207 26.35 -3.53 -6.88
N PRO A 208 26.14 -4.85 -6.70
CA PRO A 208 25.70 -5.83 -7.70
C PRO A 208 24.23 -5.64 -8.09
N VAL A 209 23.76 -6.31 -9.15
CA VAL A 209 22.34 -6.26 -9.52
C VAL A 209 21.55 -7.01 -8.46
N ILE A 210 20.83 -6.28 -7.61
CA ILE A 210 19.95 -6.84 -6.58
C ILE A 210 18.51 -6.58 -6.99
N ILE A 211 17.71 -7.63 -7.06
CA ILE A 211 16.27 -7.54 -7.23
C ILE A 211 15.59 -7.48 -5.87
N GLU A 212 14.67 -6.54 -5.71
CA GLU A 212 13.80 -6.43 -4.54
C GLU A 212 12.38 -6.82 -4.95
N VAL A 213 11.84 -7.86 -4.34
CA VAL A 213 10.46 -8.33 -4.59
C VAL A 213 9.64 -8.36 -3.32
N GLN A 214 8.35 -8.04 -3.45
CA GLN A 214 7.36 -8.16 -2.40
C GLN A 214 6.73 -9.55 -2.44
N LEU A 215 6.97 -10.35 -1.43
CA LEU A 215 6.31 -11.63 -1.19
C LEU A 215 5.05 -11.42 -0.33
N VAL A 216 3.92 -11.90 -0.80
CA VAL A 216 2.63 -11.79 -0.10
C VAL A 216 2.15 -13.15 0.36
N LEU A 217 1.98 -13.29 1.67
CA LEU A 217 1.57 -14.54 2.32
C LEU A 217 0.19 -14.40 2.96
N ASP A 218 -0.56 -15.50 2.95
CA ASP A 218 -1.86 -15.66 3.58
C ASP A 218 -1.73 -16.26 4.97
N ILE A 219 -1.84 -15.41 5.99
CA ILE A 219 -1.53 -15.80 7.35
C ILE A 219 -2.79 -15.73 8.21
N GLU A 220 -3.04 -16.80 8.95
CA GLU A 220 -4.05 -16.82 9.99
C GLU A 220 -3.63 -15.94 11.17
N LEU A 221 -4.57 -15.19 11.74
CA LEU A 221 -4.29 -14.26 12.85
C LEU A 221 -3.53 -14.91 14.02
N SER A 222 -3.89 -16.15 14.37
CA SER A 222 -3.25 -16.91 15.45
C SER A 222 -1.75 -17.14 15.22
N MET A 223 -1.30 -17.07 13.96
CA MET A 223 0.08 -17.27 13.53
C MET A 223 0.86 -15.99 13.33
N ILE A 224 0.21 -14.82 13.18
CA ILE A 224 0.89 -13.56 12.90
C ILE A 224 1.97 -13.23 13.95
N THR A 225 1.67 -13.46 15.23
CA THR A 225 2.64 -13.21 16.33
C THR A 225 3.84 -14.16 16.32
N LYS A 226 3.69 -15.31 15.67
CA LYS A 226 4.74 -16.35 15.58
C LYS A 226 5.59 -16.18 14.33
N ILE A 227 5.04 -15.61 13.26
CA ILE A 227 5.74 -15.40 12.01
C ILE A 227 6.77 -14.28 12.15
N SER A 228 7.95 -14.49 11.57
CA SER A 228 9.04 -13.52 11.55
C SER A 228 9.90 -13.71 10.31
N SER A 229 10.76 -12.73 10.01
CA SER A 229 11.70 -12.79 8.88
C SER A 229 12.53 -14.08 8.86
N SER A 230 12.96 -14.57 10.03
CA SER A 230 13.78 -15.78 10.15
C SER A 230 13.01 -17.06 9.81
N ILE A 231 11.71 -17.11 10.14
CA ILE A 231 10.86 -18.25 9.77
C ILE A 231 10.65 -18.29 8.26
N ILE A 232 10.34 -17.15 7.64
CA ILE A 232 10.17 -17.08 6.19
C ILE A 232 11.48 -17.38 5.47
N TYR A 233 12.60 -16.86 5.98
CA TYR A 233 13.92 -17.20 5.50
C TYR A 233 14.17 -18.71 5.55
N ASN A 234 13.96 -19.36 6.70
CA ASN A 234 14.16 -20.81 6.84
C ASN A 234 13.21 -21.61 5.95
N GLN A 235 11.97 -21.16 5.79
CA GLN A 235 11.01 -21.78 4.88
C GLN A 235 11.53 -21.77 3.44
N LEU A 236 11.98 -20.60 2.96
CA LEU A 236 12.56 -20.46 1.63
C LEU A 236 13.80 -21.35 1.46
N ILE A 237 14.76 -21.29 2.38
CA ILE A 237 15.99 -22.09 2.29
C ILE A 237 15.69 -23.60 2.25
N THR A 238 14.84 -24.08 3.17
CA THR A 238 14.52 -25.50 3.24
C THR A 238 13.79 -25.97 1.99
N GLY A 239 12.89 -25.16 1.42
CA GLY A 239 12.19 -25.50 0.19
C GLY A 239 13.09 -25.46 -1.03
N LEU A 240 13.91 -24.41 -1.18
CA LEU A 240 14.84 -24.26 -2.29
C LEU A 240 15.88 -25.39 -2.34
N LYS A 241 16.29 -25.93 -1.18
CA LYS A 241 17.15 -27.13 -1.07
C LYS A 241 16.54 -28.42 -1.64
N THR A 242 15.21 -28.49 -1.77
CA THR A 242 14.53 -29.67 -2.32
C THR A 242 14.39 -29.63 -3.84
N ILE A 243 14.69 -28.48 -4.46
CA ILE A 243 14.54 -28.28 -5.90
C ILE A 243 15.77 -28.85 -6.61
N ASP A 244 15.56 -29.56 -7.71
CA ASP A 244 16.63 -30.07 -8.57
C ASP A 244 17.47 -28.90 -9.13
N SER A 245 18.76 -28.89 -8.85
CA SER A 245 19.73 -27.90 -9.31
C SER A 245 19.82 -27.77 -10.83
N ASN A 246 19.30 -28.75 -11.59
CA ASN A 246 19.30 -28.74 -13.05
C ASN A 246 18.13 -27.97 -13.68
N LEU A 247 17.18 -27.45 -12.89
CA LEU A 247 16.12 -26.59 -13.42
C LEU A 247 16.72 -25.34 -14.06
N ASN A 248 16.46 -25.14 -15.35
CA ASN A 248 16.99 -23.99 -16.12
C ASN A 248 16.61 -22.63 -15.52
N GLU A 249 15.55 -22.58 -14.73
CA GLU A 249 15.06 -21.39 -14.03
C GLU A 249 15.93 -21.00 -12.82
N LEU A 250 16.74 -21.92 -12.29
CA LEU A 250 17.72 -21.65 -11.23
C LEU A 250 19.01 -21.02 -11.76
N LYS A 251 19.18 -20.86 -13.08
CA LYS A 251 20.37 -20.19 -13.64
C LYS A 251 20.36 -18.67 -13.43
N THR A 252 19.21 -18.11 -13.04
CA THR A 252 19.03 -16.68 -12.76
C THR A 252 19.41 -16.28 -11.33
N ILE A 253 19.61 -17.27 -10.43
CA ILE A 253 19.96 -17.06 -9.03
C ILE A 253 20.94 -18.14 -8.58
N SER A 254 22.08 -17.76 -8.01
CA SER A 254 23.01 -18.73 -7.42
C SER A 254 22.37 -19.41 -6.20
N LEU A 255 21.88 -20.64 -6.38
CA LEU A 255 21.29 -21.46 -5.31
C LEU A 255 22.32 -21.75 -4.20
N ASP A 256 23.60 -21.83 -4.55
CA ASP A 256 24.69 -22.03 -3.60
C ASP A 256 24.87 -20.83 -2.66
N ASP A 257 24.70 -19.60 -3.15
CA ASP A 257 24.77 -18.38 -2.32
C ASP A 257 23.59 -18.28 -1.35
N ILE A 258 22.42 -18.74 -1.77
CA ILE A 258 21.23 -18.87 -0.91
C ILE A 258 21.47 -19.94 0.17
N ILE A 259 21.99 -21.11 -0.21
CA ILE A 259 22.19 -22.25 0.69
C ILE A 259 23.29 -21.99 1.73
N THR A 260 24.34 -21.25 1.36
CA THR A 260 25.43 -20.84 2.26
C THR A 260 25.00 -19.74 3.23
N GLY A 261 23.85 -19.11 3.00
CA GLY A 261 23.22 -18.15 3.89
C GLY A 261 23.95 -16.81 3.96
N ASN A 262 24.54 -16.39 2.86
CA ASN A 262 25.19 -15.10 2.79
C ASN A 262 24.15 -13.96 2.74
N SER A 263 24.04 -13.19 3.83
CA SER A 263 23.07 -12.08 3.92
C SER A 263 23.32 -10.96 2.91
N SER A 264 24.49 -10.91 2.26
CA SER A 264 24.76 -9.92 1.21
C SER A 264 24.10 -10.26 -0.13
N THR A 265 23.75 -11.52 -0.35
CA THR A 265 23.18 -12.00 -1.63
C THR A 265 21.71 -12.40 -1.49
N PHE A 266 21.27 -12.72 -0.27
CA PHE A 266 19.90 -13.09 0.03
C PHE A 266 19.46 -12.55 1.39
N ASN A 267 18.46 -11.68 1.38
CA ASN A 267 17.92 -11.09 2.59
C ASN A 267 16.39 -11.12 2.57
N VAL A 268 15.79 -11.34 3.74
CA VAL A 268 14.34 -11.38 3.92
C VAL A 268 14.00 -10.53 5.12
N TYR A 269 13.09 -9.58 4.94
CA TYR A 269 12.60 -8.77 6.04
C TYR A 269 11.12 -8.47 5.87
N VAL A 270 10.47 -8.18 6.99
CA VAL A 270 9.07 -7.79 7.00
C VAL A 270 8.93 -6.38 6.42
N LEU A 271 8.01 -6.19 5.49
CA LEU A 271 7.70 -4.87 4.93
C LEU A 271 6.89 -4.05 5.93
N ASP A 272 7.30 -2.80 6.16
CA ASP A 272 6.55 -1.88 6.99
C ASP A 272 5.25 -1.44 6.27
N PRO A 273 4.06 -1.83 6.76
CA PRO A 273 2.78 -1.50 6.13
C PRO A 273 2.55 0.02 6.09
N CYS A 274 3.01 0.77 7.09
CA CYS A 274 2.79 2.22 7.18
C CYS A 274 3.64 2.99 6.16
N LYS A 275 4.87 2.54 5.88
CA LYS A 275 5.75 3.18 4.88
C LYS A 275 5.39 2.79 3.45
N SER A 276 4.97 1.55 3.26
CA SER A 276 4.59 1.01 1.94
C SER A 276 3.22 1.49 1.46
N GLY A 277 2.37 1.99 2.37
CA GLY A 277 0.98 2.29 2.07
C GLY A 277 0.08 1.05 2.05
N ASN A 278 0.59 -0.12 2.46
CA ASN A 278 -0.18 -1.35 2.62
C ASN A 278 -0.98 -1.32 3.93
N HIS A 279 -1.80 -0.29 4.11
CA HIS A 279 -2.64 -0.12 5.29
C HIS A 279 -3.98 0.51 4.92
N ASP A 280 -5.00 0.30 5.76
CA ASP A 280 -6.36 0.80 5.54
C ASP A 280 -6.74 1.98 6.45
N CYS A 281 -5.76 2.60 7.12
CA CYS A 281 -6.00 3.76 7.97
C CYS A 281 -6.76 4.88 7.25
N SER A 282 -7.65 5.56 7.99
CA SER A 282 -8.30 6.78 7.51
C SER A 282 -7.24 7.81 7.10
N THR A 283 -7.56 8.64 6.10
CA THR A 283 -6.73 9.80 5.74
C THR A 283 -6.53 10.78 6.90
N ASN A 284 -7.47 10.78 7.85
CA ASN A 284 -7.41 11.56 9.10
C ASN A 284 -6.85 10.74 10.29
N ALA A 285 -6.14 9.64 10.03
CA ALA A 285 -5.51 8.82 11.05
C ALA A 285 -4.00 8.69 10.82
N LYS A 286 -3.28 8.42 11.91
CA LYS A 286 -1.87 8.05 11.91
C LYS A 286 -1.75 6.52 11.91
N CYS A 287 -1.00 5.98 10.95
CA CYS A 287 -0.57 4.59 10.94
C CYS A 287 0.62 4.40 11.90
N ILE A 288 0.55 3.36 12.72
CA ILE A 288 1.62 2.98 13.65
C ILE A 288 1.96 1.51 13.40
N THR A 289 3.19 1.28 12.95
CA THR A 289 3.75 -0.04 12.68
C THR A 289 3.86 -0.84 13.97
N GLN A 290 3.50 -2.12 13.89
CA GLN A 290 3.63 -3.10 14.96
C GLN A 290 4.63 -4.20 14.56
N PRO A 291 5.07 -5.04 15.51
CA PRO A 291 5.95 -6.17 15.21
C PRO A 291 5.34 -7.12 14.17
N GLN A 292 6.19 -7.79 13.39
CA GLN A 292 5.79 -8.75 12.36
C GLN A 292 4.90 -8.18 11.25
N GLY A 293 5.00 -6.87 10.99
CA GLY A 293 4.40 -6.25 9.79
C GLY A 293 2.92 -5.95 9.93
N THR A 294 2.40 -6.00 11.15
CA THR A 294 1.06 -5.50 11.47
C THR A 294 1.08 -4.00 11.72
N TYR A 295 -0.10 -3.41 11.87
CA TYR A 295 -0.25 -1.99 12.16
C TYR A 295 -1.54 -1.70 12.91
N ILE A 296 -1.54 -0.57 13.61
CA ILE A 296 -2.76 0.07 14.12
C ILE A 296 -2.91 1.46 13.54
N CYS A 297 -4.16 1.90 13.44
CA CYS A 297 -4.50 3.24 13.04
C CYS A 297 -5.05 3.96 14.25
N VAL A 298 -4.64 5.21 14.42
CA VAL A 298 -5.10 6.07 15.52
C VAL A 298 -5.56 7.38 14.90
N CYS A 299 -6.80 7.79 15.18
CA CYS A 299 -7.33 9.07 14.70
C CYS A 299 -6.44 10.24 15.12
N ASN A 300 -6.25 11.19 14.21
CA ASN A 300 -5.48 12.40 14.49
C ASN A 300 -6.20 13.26 15.53
N SER A 301 -5.46 14.19 16.16
CA SER A 301 -6.04 15.16 17.08
C SER A 301 -7.22 15.90 16.42
N PHE A 302 -8.26 16.18 17.20
CA PHE A 302 -9.51 16.82 16.74
C PHE A 302 -10.37 15.98 15.80
N THR A 303 -10.09 14.68 15.69
CA THR A 303 -10.95 13.72 15.01
C THR A 303 -11.41 12.63 15.97
N ILE A 304 -12.65 12.19 15.81
CA ILE A 304 -13.27 11.11 16.57
C ILE A 304 -13.29 9.84 15.74
N ASP A 305 -13.08 8.72 16.40
CA ASP A 305 -13.18 7.41 15.79
C ASP A 305 -14.65 7.01 15.61
N ALA A 306 -15.03 6.79 14.36
CA ALA A 306 -16.35 6.33 13.93
C ALA A 306 -16.25 4.99 13.18
N SER A 307 -15.16 4.23 13.41
CA SER A 307 -15.05 2.84 12.99
C SER A 307 -16.19 2.02 13.60
N LEU A 308 -16.76 1.10 12.81
CA LEU A 308 -17.85 0.23 13.27
C LEU A 308 -17.34 -0.83 14.26
N ASP A 309 -16.14 -1.37 14.02
CA ASP A 309 -15.53 -2.36 14.89
C ASP A 309 -14.55 -1.67 15.85
N TYR A 310 -14.83 -1.76 17.15
CA TYR A 310 -13.99 -1.21 18.21
C TYR A 310 -12.58 -1.82 18.22
N ASN A 311 -12.40 -3.03 17.69
CA ASN A 311 -11.09 -3.67 17.56
C ASN A 311 -10.27 -3.13 16.36
N TYR A 312 -10.89 -2.35 15.46
CA TYR A 312 -10.23 -1.73 14.30
C TYR A 312 -10.41 -0.21 14.32
N PRO A 313 -9.82 0.46 15.32
CA PRO A 313 -9.91 1.91 15.43
C PRO A 313 -9.14 2.60 14.31
N GLY A 314 -9.45 3.87 14.04
CA GLY A 314 -8.69 4.74 13.16
C GLY A 314 -8.91 4.52 11.66
N ARG A 315 -9.88 3.68 11.27
CA ARG A 315 -10.23 3.42 9.86
C ARG A 315 -11.28 4.41 9.35
N ARG A 316 -12.05 5.00 10.27
CA ARG A 316 -12.98 6.10 9.99
C ARG A 316 -12.81 7.19 11.03
N CYS A 317 -12.07 8.24 10.70
CA CYS A 317 -11.87 9.38 11.58
C CYS A 317 -12.61 10.62 11.02
N LEU A 318 -13.57 11.12 11.79
CA LEU A 318 -14.38 12.28 11.44
C LEU A 318 -13.96 13.47 12.28
N TYR A 319 -13.94 14.67 11.69
CA TYR A 319 -13.69 15.88 12.48
C TYR A 319 -14.76 16.05 13.53
N ASP A 320 -14.34 16.42 14.74
CA ASP A 320 -15.26 16.77 15.80
C ASP A 320 -15.98 18.07 15.43
N GLY A 321 -17.24 17.96 14.99
CA GLY A 321 -18.06 19.09 14.59
C GLY A 321 -18.28 20.09 15.73
N LEU A 322 -18.19 19.65 16.99
CA LEU A 322 -18.29 20.54 18.15
C LEU A 322 -17.09 21.48 18.23
N ILE A 323 -15.89 20.98 17.90
CA ILE A 323 -14.65 21.76 17.92
C ILE A 323 -14.65 22.78 16.78
N ILE A 324 -15.09 22.37 15.57
CA ILE A 324 -15.23 23.29 14.43
C ILE A 324 -16.22 24.42 14.77
N LEU A 325 -17.37 24.07 15.36
CA LEU A 325 -18.37 25.04 15.80
C LEU A 325 -17.79 26.00 16.86
N ALA A 326 -17.05 25.47 17.84
CA ALA A 326 -16.42 26.28 18.89
C ALA A 326 -15.42 27.29 18.30
N PHE A 327 -14.56 26.87 17.36
CA PHE A 327 -13.62 27.79 16.69
C PHE A 327 -14.35 28.84 15.84
N ALA A 328 -15.44 28.48 15.16
CA ALA A 328 -16.24 29.43 14.39
C ALA A 328 -16.91 30.48 15.30
N ILE A 329 -17.46 30.05 16.44
CA ILE A 329 -18.10 30.95 17.42
C ILE A 329 -17.05 31.86 18.08
N VAL A 330 -15.97 31.28 18.60
CA VAL A 330 -14.90 32.04 19.29
C VAL A 330 -14.21 33.00 18.32
N GLY A 331 -13.88 32.54 17.12
CA GLY A 331 -13.32 33.38 16.07
C GLY A 331 -14.27 34.50 15.67
N GLY A 332 -15.55 34.20 15.53
CA GLY A 332 -16.60 35.19 15.29
C GLY A 332 -16.66 36.26 16.39
N LEU A 333 -16.68 35.86 17.66
CA LEU A 333 -16.69 36.76 18.81
C LEU A 333 -15.43 37.63 18.89
N ILE A 334 -14.24 37.07 18.61
CA ILE A 334 -12.99 37.85 18.59
C ILE A 334 -13.01 38.87 17.45
N CYS A 335 -13.49 38.49 16.26
CA CYS A 335 -13.65 39.40 15.13
C CYS A 335 -14.64 40.54 15.44
N THR A 336 -15.78 40.25 16.07
CA THR A 336 -16.73 41.31 16.46
C THR A 336 -16.14 42.22 17.53
N LEU A 337 -15.47 41.66 18.54
CA LEU A 337 -14.83 42.44 19.60
C LEU A 337 -13.72 43.36 19.06
N THR A 338 -12.90 42.87 18.13
CA THR A 338 -11.85 43.68 17.48
C THR A 338 -12.44 44.80 16.63
N VAL A 339 -13.53 44.56 15.88
CA VAL A 339 -14.25 45.61 15.16
C VAL A 339 -14.84 46.65 16.11
N LEU A 340 -15.40 46.24 17.25
CA LEU A 340 -15.92 47.18 18.25
C LEU A 340 -14.81 48.02 18.87
N ILE A 341 -13.70 47.42 19.30
CA ILE A 341 -12.59 48.15 19.94
C ILE A 341 -11.88 49.07 18.93
N CYS A 342 -11.56 48.58 17.74
CA CYS A 342 -10.87 49.36 16.71
C CYS A 342 -11.80 50.37 16.01
N GLY A 343 -13.07 50.03 15.84
CA GLY A 343 -14.12 50.90 15.28
C GLY A 343 -14.47 52.07 16.20
N CYS A 344 -14.59 51.82 17.51
CA CYS A 344 -14.79 52.88 18.52
C CYS A 344 -13.60 53.84 18.61
N ARG A 345 -12.38 53.40 18.26
CA ARG A 345 -11.21 54.28 18.19
C ARG A 345 -11.29 55.28 17.04
N ARG A 346 -12.03 54.97 15.96
CA ARG A 346 -12.21 55.83 14.77
C ARG A 346 -13.28 56.91 14.97
N THR A 347 -14.26 56.70 15.84
CA THR A 347 -15.31 57.68 16.16
C THR A 347 -14.86 58.75 17.16
N ILE A 348 -13.92 58.44 18.06
CA ILE A 348 -13.35 59.42 19.00
C ILE A 348 -12.52 60.50 18.29
N TRP A 349 -11.75 60.14 17.25
CA TRP A 349 -10.98 61.12 16.45
C TRP A 349 -11.84 62.06 15.61
N ARG A 350 -13.12 61.72 15.34
CA ARG A 350 -14.05 62.65 14.68
C ARG A 350 -14.60 63.73 15.61
N ARG A 351 -14.51 63.57 16.94
CA ARG A 351 -15.07 64.54 17.90
C ARG A 351 -14.08 65.60 18.37
N TYR A 352 -12.79 65.44 18.09
CA TYR A 352 -11.73 66.40 18.46
C TYR A 352 -11.30 67.36 17.33
N ARG A 353 -12.02 67.39 16.21
CA ARG A 353 -11.73 68.33 15.10
C ARG A 353 -12.88 69.28 14.85
N TYR A 354 -13.35 69.93 15.92
CA TYR A 354 -14.30 71.04 15.86
C TYR A 354 -13.81 72.15 16.79
N ASP A 355 -12.85 72.93 16.29
CA ASP A 355 -12.65 74.31 16.72
C ASP A 355 -12.72 75.19 15.45
N PRO A 356 -13.53 76.27 15.44
CA PRO A 356 -13.67 77.13 14.28
C PRO A 356 -12.76 78.36 14.43
N GLU A 357 -11.58 78.36 13.82
CA GLU A 357 -10.82 79.59 13.61
C GLU A 357 -10.86 80.01 12.15
N SER A 358 -11.60 81.10 11.96
CA SER A 358 -11.45 82.18 10.98
C SER A 358 -10.65 81.89 9.71
N ILE A 359 -11.38 81.87 8.60
CA ILE A 359 -10.86 82.10 7.26
C ILE A 359 -10.46 83.57 7.17
N ASP A 360 -9.17 83.86 7.31
CA ASP A 360 -8.59 85.09 6.75
C ASP A 360 -8.07 84.78 5.34
N LEU A 361 -8.74 85.42 4.38
CA LEU A 361 -8.38 85.45 2.96
C LEU A 361 -7.08 86.23 2.77
N MET A 362 -5.96 85.53 2.62
CA MET A 362 -4.77 86.09 1.97
C MET A 362 -4.72 85.67 0.51
N ASN A 363 -5.03 86.63 -0.36
CA ASN A 363 -4.91 86.53 -1.80
C ASN A 363 -3.43 86.57 -2.24
N MET A 364 -3.02 85.49 -2.93
CA MET A 364 -2.10 85.41 -4.08
C MET A 364 -0.62 85.84 -3.92
N PRO A 365 0.32 85.11 -4.57
CA PRO A 365 0.46 85.24 -6.02
C PRO A 365 0.43 83.92 -6.81
N ARG A 366 -0.22 84.01 -7.97
CA ARG A 366 0.13 83.22 -9.16
C ARG A 366 1.55 83.59 -9.58
N ASN A 367 2.46 82.61 -9.68
CA ASN A 367 3.41 82.51 -10.79
C ASN A 367 4.27 81.24 -10.71
N TYR A 368 4.20 80.48 -11.82
CA TYR A 368 5.21 79.72 -12.56
C TYR A 368 6.18 78.71 -11.92
N ASP A 369 6.26 77.57 -12.64
CA ASP A 369 7.41 76.70 -12.97
C ASP A 369 8.28 76.19 -11.80
N ILE A 370 8.39 74.88 -11.53
CA ILE A 370 9.00 73.79 -12.32
C ILE A 370 8.47 72.44 -11.80
#